data_AF-A0A3M1HMF2-F1
#
_entry.id   AF-A0A3M1HMF2-F1
#
_cell.length_a   1.000
_cell.length_b   1.000
_cell.length_c   1.000
_cell.angle_alpha   90.00
_cell.angle_beta   90.00
_cell.angle_gamma   90.00
#
_symmetry.space_group_name_H-M   'P 1'
#
loop_
_entity.id
_entity.type
_entity.pdbx_description
1 polymer ?
#
loop_
_entity_poly.entity_id
_entity_poly.type
_entity_poly.pdbx_seq_one_letter_code
_entity_poly.pdbx_strand_id
1 'polypeptide(L)'
;LARGALVRHTVRTQAGFDLGLLELRTDGGEIVRVHYENESLLAEREDGRSLAMAPDSICCIAEDEGMPRTNADLPQGESLDGPRLAFIGLRAREPLRAPKVVRAFLDVLRRFGYEGGYVPIERLHGEARG
;
A
#
# COMPACT_ATOMS: atom_id res chain seq x y z
N LEU A 1 9.25 -0.50 -2.44
CA LEU A 1 8.39 0.67 -2.14
C LEU A 1 8.83 1.32 -0.85
N ALA A 2 8.85 0.57 0.26
CA ALA A 2 9.29 1.04 1.56
C ALA A 2 9.84 -0.12 2.38
N ARG A 3 10.72 0.17 3.34
CA ARG A 3 11.28 -0.80 4.29
C ARG A 3 11.43 -0.11 5.63
N GLY A 4 10.97 -0.72 6.72
CA GLY A 4 11.02 -0.12 8.04
C GLY A 4 10.14 -0.80 9.09
N ALA A 5 9.86 -0.10 10.19
CA ALA A 5 9.05 -0.60 11.30
C ALA A 5 7.58 -0.20 11.15
N LEU A 6 6.66 -1.12 11.42
CA LEU A 6 5.23 -0.81 11.53
C LEU A 6 5.00 0.00 12.80
N VAL A 7 4.55 1.25 12.65
CA VAL A 7 4.34 2.15 13.80
C VAL A 7 2.89 2.36 14.16
N ARG A 8 1.99 2.14 13.19
CA ARG A 8 0.55 2.23 13.39
C ARG A 8 -0.19 1.30 12.45
N HIS A 9 -1.23 0.66 12.97
CA HIS A 9 -2.18 -0.11 12.19
C HIS A 9 -3.59 0.13 12.74
N THR A 10 -4.44 0.74 11.92
CA THR A 10 -5.83 1.05 12.29
C THR A 10 -6.80 0.53 11.26
N VAL A 11 -7.94 0.02 11.72
CA VAL A 11 -9.03 -0.46 10.89
C VAL A 11 -10.30 0.30 11.27
N ARG A 12 -11.04 0.78 10.26
CA ARG A 12 -12.36 1.39 10.45
C ARG A 12 -13.37 0.72 9.54
N THR A 13 -14.50 0.31 10.08
CA THR A 13 -15.57 -0.27 9.27
C THR A 13 -16.47 0.83 8.73
N GLN A 14 -16.64 0.90 7.42
CA GLN A 14 -17.51 1.85 6.73
C GLN A 14 -18.34 1.14 5.66
N ALA A 15 -19.66 1.27 5.75
CA ALA A 15 -20.62 0.67 4.82
C ALA A 15 -20.44 -0.85 4.60
N GLY A 16 -20.03 -1.58 5.65
CA GLY A 16 -19.80 -3.02 5.59
C GLY A 16 -18.42 -3.44 5.08
N PHE A 17 -17.49 -2.50 4.89
CA PHE A 17 -16.12 -2.77 4.49
C PHE A 17 -15.13 -2.30 5.55
N ASP A 18 -14.08 -3.08 5.78
CA ASP A 18 -12.99 -2.72 6.67
C ASP A 18 -11.91 -1.95 5.90
N LEU A 19 -11.82 -0.66 6.19
CA LEU A 19 -10.84 0.25 5.61
C LEU A 19 -9.64 0.34 6.56
N GLY A 20 -8.56 -0.28 6.15
CA GLY A 20 -7.33 -0.32 6.91
C GLY A 20 -6.33 0.75 6.52
N LEU A 21 -5.49 1.12 7.47
CA LEU A 21 -4.33 1.99 7.30
C LEU A 21 -3.16 1.41 8.09
N LEU A 22 -2.04 1.19 7.41
CA LEU A 22 -0.75 0.92 7.99
C LEU A 22 0.13 2.17 7.85
N GLU A 23 0.85 2.53 8.90
CA GLU A 23 1.93 3.51 8.82
C GLU A 23 3.26 2.82 9.14
N LEU A 24 4.20 2.94 8.21
CA LEU A 24 5.55 2.40 8.30
C LEU A 24 6.53 3.54 8.46
N ARG A 25 7.33 3.51 9.53
CA ARG A 25 8.51 4.37 9.65
C ARG A 25 9.67 3.71 8.92
N THR A 26 10.06 4.29 7.81
CA THR A 26 11.13 3.78 6.97
C THR A 26 12.49 3.86 7.65
N ASP A 27 13.48 3.10 7.17
CA ASP A 27 14.86 3.19 7.65
C ASP A 27 15.47 4.60 7.45
N GLY A 28 14.93 5.40 6.52
CA GLY A 28 15.29 6.81 6.33
C GLY A 28 14.55 7.79 7.23
N GLY A 29 13.67 7.31 8.11
CA GLY A 29 12.89 8.12 9.05
C GLY A 29 11.56 8.67 8.52
N GLU A 30 11.30 8.55 7.22
CA GLU A 30 10.04 8.99 6.59
C GLU A 30 8.87 8.05 6.93
N ILE A 31 7.65 8.58 6.95
CA ILE A 31 6.42 7.80 7.10
C ILE A 31 5.83 7.46 5.74
N VAL A 32 5.55 6.17 5.54
CA VAL A 32 4.79 5.65 4.40
C VAL A 32 3.47 5.09 4.90
N ARG A 33 2.38 5.51 4.26
CA ARG A 33 1.02 5.06 4.53
C ARG A 33 0.60 4.01 3.50
N VAL A 34 0.04 2.90 3.96
CA VAL A 34 -0.55 1.87 3.09
C VAL A 34 -2.02 1.70 3.45
N HIS A 35 -2.89 2.07 2.51
CA HIS A 35 -4.34 1.93 2.60
C HIS A 35 -4.78 0.61 2.00
N TYR A 36 -5.70 -0.07 2.66
CA TYR A 36 -6.14 -1.39 2.22
C TYR A 36 -7.63 -1.64 2.48
N GLU A 37 -8.25 -2.45 1.62
CA GLU A 37 -9.57 -3.07 1.81
C GLU A 37 -9.44 -4.53 1.36
N ASN A 38 -9.32 -5.45 2.32
CA ASN A 38 -8.79 -6.82 2.14
C ASN A 38 -7.34 -6.87 1.61
N GLU A 39 -7.09 -6.24 0.45
CA GLU A 39 -5.79 -6.11 -0.22
C GLU A 39 -5.26 -4.69 -0.10
N SER A 40 -3.93 -4.53 -0.15
CA SER A 40 -3.27 -3.23 -0.18
C SER A 40 -3.52 -2.51 -1.51
N LEU A 41 -4.08 -1.30 -1.45
CA LEU A 41 -4.57 -0.57 -2.61
C LEU A 41 -3.78 0.69 -2.94
N LEU A 42 -3.22 1.37 -1.95
CA LEU A 42 -2.46 2.61 -2.15
C LEU A 42 -1.33 2.69 -1.13
N ALA A 43 -0.11 2.86 -1.62
CA ALA A 43 1.03 3.22 -0.81
C ALA A 43 1.44 4.65 -1.15
N GLU A 44 1.59 5.52 -0.15
CA GLU A 44 1.93 6.92 -0.35
C GLU A 44 2.83 7.45 0.76
N ARG A 45 3.59 8.51 0.45
CA ARG A 45 4.36 9.27 1.42
C ARG A 45 3.44 10.21 2.20
N GLU A 46 3.94 10.72 3.32
CA GLU A 46 3.20 11.69 4.14
C GLU A 46 2.80 12.96 3.37
N ASP A 47 3.56 13.35 2.36
CA ASP A 47 3.26 14.50 1.47
C ASP A 47 2.25 14.19 0.35
N GLY A 48 1.63 13.00 0.36
CA GLY A 48 0.63 12.57 -0.61
C GLY A 48 1.21 12.05 -1.94
N ARG A 49 2.53 11.99 -2.10
CA ARG A 49 3.13 11.36 -3.28
C ARG A 49 2.94 9.85 -3.24
N SER A 50 2.21 9.31 -4.21
CA SER A 50 2.00 7.87 -4.34
C SER A 50 3.30 7.14 -4.70
N LEU A 51 3.52 6.01 -4.03
CA LEU A 51 4.60 5.06 -4.29
C LEU A 51 4.11 3.89 -5.14
N ALA A 52 2.87 3.45 -4.94
CA ALA A 52 2.20 2.46 -5.77
C ALA A 52 0.70 2.54 -5.54
N MET A 53 -0.08 2.07 -6.51
CA MET A 53 -1.53 2.01 -6.38
C MET A 53 -2.12 0.89 -7.23
N ALA A 54 -3.25 0.35 -6.78
CA ALA A 54 -4.00 -0.62 -7.54
C ALA A 54 -4.41 -0.04 -8.91
N PRO A 55 -4.36 -0.83 -9.99
CA PRO A 55 -4.24 -2.29 -10.02
C PRO A 55 -2.81 -2.88 -9.83
N ASP A 56 -1.76 -2.08 -9.68
CA ASP A 56 -0.43 -2.63 -9.35
C ASP A 56 -0.48 -3.24 -7.93
N SER A 57 0.12 -4.41 -7.74
CA SER A 57 0.06 -5.11 -6.45
C SER A 57 1.05 -4.52 -5.47
N ILE A 58 0.63 -4.38 -4.20
CA ILE A 58 1.48 -3.95 -3.08
C ILE A 58 1.54 -5.13 -2.11
N CYS A 59 2.71 -5.77 -2.00
CA CYS A 59 2.89 -6.95 -1.17
C CYS A 59 3.75 -6.64 0.05
N CYS A 60 3.38 -7.21 1.20
CA CYS A 60 4.10 -7.08 2.46
C CYS A 60 4.95 -8.33 2.72
N ILE A 61 6.19 -8.14 3.14
CA ILE A 61 7.11 -9.21 3.56
C ILE A 61 7.62 -8.87 4.95
N ALA A 62 7.51 -9.81 5.90
CA ALA A 62 8.16 -9.69 7.21
C ALA A 62 9.65 -10.01 7.06
N GLU A 63 10.52 -9.14 7.57
CA GLU A 63 11.97 -9.25 7.35
C GLU A 63 12.64 -10.38 8.13
N ASP A 64 12.13 -10.68 9.32
CA ASP A 64 12.64 -11.71 10.21
C ASP A 64 12.47 -13.12 9.64
N GLU A 65 11.31 -13.38 9.04
CA GLU A 65 10.94 -14.67 8.47
C GLU A 65 11.20 -14.76 6.96
N GLY A 66 11.35 -13.62 6.28
CA GLY A 66 11.36 -13.53 4.82
C GLY A 66 10.03 -13.98 4.18
N MET A 67 8.97 -14.06 4.98
CA MET A 67 7.68 -14.61 4.57
C MET A 67 6.70 -13.50 4.16
N PRO A 68 5.87 -13.75 3.12
CA PRO A 68 4.76 -12.88 2.80
C PRO A 68 3.79 -12.78 3.98
N ARG A 69 3.25 -11.58 4.22
CA ARG A 69 2.20 -11.35 5.22
C ARG A 69 0.99 -10.70 4.57
N THR A 70 -0.20 -11.03 5.06
CA THR A 70 -1.42 -10.28 4.78
C THR A 70 -1.55 -9.13 5.77
N ASN A 71 -2.36 -8.13 5.42
CA ASN A 71 -2.63 -7.01 6.34
C ASN A 71 -3.31 -7.49 7.64
N ALA A 72 -4.06 -8.60 7.59
CA ALA A 72 -4.71 -9.20 8.75
C ALA A 72 -3.73 -9.88 9.72
N ASP A 73 -2.54 -10.28 9.25
CA ASP A 73 -1.50 -10.91 10.09
C ASP A 73 -0.69 -9.90 10.91
N LEU A 74 -0.91 -8.59 10.69
CA LEU A 74 -0.16 -7.52 11.33
C LEU A 74 -0.85 -7.04 12.61
N PRO A 75 -0.09 -6.77 13.69
CA PRO A 75 -0.67 -6.29 14.93
C PRO A 75 -1.35 -4.93 14.73
N GLN A 76 -2.53 -4.76 15.32
CA GLN A 76 -3.25 -3.47 15.33
C GLN A 76 -2.79 -2.59 16.51
N GLY A 77 -3.00 -1.27 16.37
CA GLY A 77 -2.61 -0.27 17.36
C GLY A 77 -1.36 0.50 16.97
N GLU A 78 -0.80 1.22 17.94
CA GLU A 78 0.44 2.00 17.79
C GLU A 78 1.58 1.32 18.56
N SER A 79 2.76 1.25 17.95
CA SER A 79 3.96 0.66 18.58
C SER A 79 5.22 1.31 18.04
N LEU A 80 6.18 1.64 18.92
CA LEU A 80 7.50 2.10 18.47
C LEU A 80 8.42 0.92 18.09
N ASP A 81 8.09 -0.28 18.56
CA ASP A 81 8.84 -1.53 18.36
C ASP A 81 8.00 -2.55 17.56
N GLY A 82 7.24 -2.09 16.57
CA GLY A 82 6.47 -2.98 15.70
C GLY A 82 7.36 -3.82 14.76
N PRO A 83 6.78 -4.84 14.11
CA PRO A 83 7.53 -5.72 13.22
C PRO A 83 8.19 -4.94 12.07
N ARG A 84 9.35 -5.45 11.62
CA ARG A 84 10.04 -4.92 10.46
C ARG A 84 9.45 -5.50 9.17
N LEU A 85 9.01 -4.62 8.29
CA LEU A 85 8.30 -4.96 7.07
C LEU A 85 8.98 -4.33 5.85
N ALA A 86 8.97 -5.07 4.74
CA ALA A 86 9.29 -4.56 3.43
C ALA A 86 8.03 -4.60 2.54
N PHE A 87 7.70 -3.46 1.94
CA PHE A 87 6.66 -3.37 0.91
C PHE A 87 7.29 -3.36 -0.47
N ILE A 88 6.87 -4.30 -1.30
CA ILE A 88 7.24 -4.42 -2.71
C ILE A 88 6.04 -4.12 -3.59
N GLY A 89 6.31 -3.58 -4.78
CA GLY A 89 5.29 -3.27 -5.76
C GLY A 89 5.51 -4.10 -7.01
N LEU A 90 4.43 -4.62 -7.59
CA LEU A 90 4.47 -5.43 -8.81
C LEU A 90 3.54 -4.81 -9.84
N ARG A 91 4.04 -4.67 -11.08
CA ARG A 91 3.23 -4.16 -12.18
C ARG A 91 2.00 -5.05 -12.40
N ALA A 92 0.86 -4.42 -12.58
CA ALA A 92 -0.36 -5.09 -12.95
C ALA A 92 -0.21 -5.70 -14.34
N ARG A 93 -0.82 -6.87 -14.55
CA ARG A 93 -0.98 -7.43 -15.90
C ARG A 93 -1.90 -6.55 -16.75
N GLU A 94 -1.66 -6.52 -18.05
CA GLU A 94 -2.41 -5.67 -19.00
C GLU A 94 -3.95 -5.75 -18.89
N PRO A 95 -4.58 -6.92 -18.69
CA PRO A 95 -6.03 -6.98 -18.52
C PRO A 95 -6.57 -6.18 -17.32
N LEU A 96 -5.78 -6.04 -16.25
CA LEU A 96 -6.17 -5.25 -15.07
C LEU A 96 -6.03 -3.73 -15.31
N ARG A 97 -5.30 -3.33 -16.35
CA ARG A 97 -5.08 -1.94 -16.74
C ARG A 97 -6.14 -1.42 -17.71
N ALA A 98 -7.10 -2.28 -18.09
CA ALA A 98 -8.24 -1.86 -18.89
C ALA A 98 -9.01 -0.72 -18.20
N PRO A 99 -9.49 0.31 -18.94
CA PRO A 99 -10.08 1.51 -18.34
C PRO A 99 -11.21 1.24 -17.34
N LYS A 100 -12.07 0.25 -17.61
CA LYS A 100 -13.16 -0.13 -16.70
C LYS A 100 -12.64 -0.67 -15.36
N VAL A 101 -11.58 -1.48 -15.39
CA VAL A 101 -10.98 -2.08 -14.18
C VAL A 101 -10.25 -1.02 -13.38
N VAL A 102 -9.45 -0.18 -14.05
CA VAL A 102 -8.79 0.97 -13.42
C VAL A 102 -9.80 1.89 -12.75
N ARG A 103 -10.92 2.21 -13.42
CA ARG A 103 -11.96 3.04 -12.84
C ARG A 103 -12.56 2.44 -11.56
N ALA A 104 -12.79 1.12 -11.54
CA ALA A 104 -13.28 0.45 -10.34
C ALA A 104 -12.30 0.58 -9.16
N PHE A 105 -10.99 0.43 -9.40
CA PHE A 105 -9.99 0.66 -8.35
C PHE A 105 -9.96 2.12 -7.89
N LEU A 106 -10.02 3.08 -8.82
CA LEU A 106 -10.07 4.50 -8.46
C LEU A 106 -11.32 4.85 -7.63
N ASP A 107 -12.47 4.24 -7.91
CA ASP A 107 -13.69 4.42 -7.12
C ASP A 107 -13.48 3.96 -5.66
N VAL A 108 -12.73 2.87 -5.44
CA VAL A 108 -12.36 2.41 -4.09
C VAL A 108 -11.34 3.35 -3.45
N LEU A 109 -10.31 3.77 -4.19
CA LEU A 109 -9.27 4.68 -3.68
C LEU A 109 -9.84 6.03 -3.20
N ARG A 110 -10.90 6.54 -3.84
CA ARG A 110 -11.60 7.76 -3.37
C ARG A 110 -12.17 7.62 -1.97
N ARG A 111 -12.49 6.41 -1.50
CA ARG A 111 -12.94 6.17 -0.12
C ARG A 111 -11.85 6.40 0.91
N PHE A 112 -10.59 6.38 0.48
CA PHE A 112 -9.41 6.74 1.27
C PHE A 112 -8.98 8.20 1.09
N GLY A 113 -9.73 8.99 0.29
CA GLY A 113 -9.43 10.40 0.02
C GLY A 113 -8.53 10.65 -1.19
N TYR A 114 -8.19 9.61 -1.97
CA TYR A 114 -7.36 9.78 -3.16
C TYR A 114 -8.17 10.32 -4.34
N GLU A 115 -7.79 11.49 -4.85
CA GLU A 115 -8.50 12.19 -5.95
C GLU A 115 -7.76 12.13 -7.31
N GLY A 116 -6.56 11.55 -7.34
CA GLY A 116 -5.75 11.45 -8.55
C GLY A 116 -6.22 10.41 -9.56
N GLY A 117 -5.47 10.29 -10.66
CA GLY A 117 -5.64 9.24 -11.67
C GLY A 117 -4.63 8.11 -11.49
N TYR A 118 -4.90 6.95 -12.08
CA TYR A 118 -3.97 5.83 -12.04
C TYR A 118 -2.63 6.18 -12.70
N VAL A 119 -1.55 6.06 -11.94
CA VAL A 119 -0.18 6.15 -12.44
C VAL A 119 0.47 4.78 -12.24
N PRO A 120 0.85 4.09 -13.33
CA PRO A 120 1.45 2.77 -13.22
C PRO A 120 2.80 2.84 -12.51
N ILE A 121 3.13 1.80 -11.76
CA ILE A 121 4.31 1.75 -10.91
C ILE A 121 5.63 2.01 -11.66
N GLU A 122 5.73 1.57 -12.91
CA GLU A 122 6.90 1.85 -13.76
C GLU A 122 7.08 3.34 -14.10
N ARG A 123 6.02 4.17 -14.03
CA ARG A 123 6.14 5.62 -14.19
C ARG A 123 6.49 6.31 -12.88
N LEU A 124 6.07 5.76 -11.75
CA LEU A 124 6.37 6.32 -10.42
C LEU A 124 7.85 6.18 -10.05
N HIS A 125 8.51 5.10 -10.48
CA HIS A 125 9.91 4.80 -10.14
C HIS A 125 10.88 4.91 -11.33
N GLY A 126 10.37 5.34 -12.50
CA GLY A 126 11.08 5.22 -13.78
C GLY A 126 11.11 3.77 -14.26
N GLU A 127 11.19 3.55 -15.58
CA GLU A 127 11.35 2.20 -16.10
C GLU A 127 12.61 1.58 -15.49
N ALA A 128 12.43 0.47 -14.76
CA ALA A 128 13.56 -0.39 -14.44
C ALA A 128 14.17 -0.77 -15.79
N ARG A 129 15.38 -0.27 -16.05
CA ARG A 129 16.17 -0.66 -17.22
C ARG A 129 16.44 -2.16 -17.08
N GLY A 130 15.58 -2.96 -17.68
CA GLY A 130 15.82 -4.37 -17.97
C GLY A 130 16.74 -4.51 -19.16
#